data_AF-A0A7L2R407-F1
#
_entry.id   AF-A0A7L2R407-F1
#
_cell.length_a   1.000
_cell.length_b   1.000
_cell.length_c   1.000
_cell.angle_alpha   90.00
_cell.angle_beta   90.00
_cell.angle_gamma   90.00
#
_symmetry.space_group_name_H-M   'P 1'
#
loop_
_entity.id
_entity.type
_entity.pdbx_description
1 polymer ?
#
loop_
_entity_poly.entity_id
_entity_poly.type
_entity_poly.pdbx_seq_one_letter_code
_entity_poly.pdbx_strand_id
1 'polypeptide(L)'
;YVPKVACTNWKRVMIVLSESLLDQGVPYRNPLDIPREHVHNTSTHLTFNKFWRRYGKFSRHLMKIKLKKYTKFLFVRDPFVRLISAFRSKFELENEDFYRRFAIPMLKLYSNHTNLPTSVSEAFGAGLKVSFSDFIQYLLDPRTEKMAPFNEHWRQVYRLCHPCQIDYDFIGKLETLDEDAAYLLQLLKVDRLLRFPPSYRNRTASSWEDDWFAKIPLAWRQQLYKLYEADFVLFGYPKPENLLKD
;
A
#
# COMPACT_ATOMS: atom_id res chain seq x y z
N TYR A 1 5.86 -5.71 -0.24
CA TYR A 1 4.50 -5.64 -0.79
C TYR A 1 4.09 -4.19 -0.83
N VAL A 2 3.18 -3.81 -1.73
CA VAL A 2 2.66 -2.44 -1.81
C VAL A 2 1.25 -2.43 -1.20
N PRO A 3 0.95 -1.57 -0.22
CA PRO A 3 -0.42 -1.37 0.22
C PRO A 3 -1.24 -0.55 -0.78
N LYS A 4 -2.57 -0.64 -0.67
CA LYS A 4 -3.55 0.11 -1.49
C LYS A 4 -3.61 -0.31 -2.96
N VAL A 5 -3.09 -1.50 -3.27
CA VAL A 5 -3.14 -2.15 -4.59
C VAL A 5 -3.80 -3.54 -4.50
N ALA A 6 -4.93 -3.63 -3.80
CA ALA A 6 -5.63 -4.89 -3.50
C ALA A 6 -4.79 -5.94 -2.72
N CYS A 7 -3.90 -5.48 -1.84
CA CYS A 7 -2.97 -6.35 -1.11
C CYS A 7 -3.65 -7.44 -0.26
N THR A 8 -4.85 -7.17 0.29
CA THR A 8 -5.63 -8.18 1.03
C THR A 8 -6.06 -9.33 0.12
N ASN A 9 -6.52 -9.05 -1.11
CA ASN A 9 -6.91 -10.08 -2.06
C ASN A 9 -5.71 -10.87 -2.57
N TRP A 10 -4.59 -10.19 -2.88
CA TRP A 10 -3.35 -10.89 -3.24
C TRP A 10 -2.85 -11.82 -2.14
N LYS A 11 -2.94 -11.39 -0.87
CA LYS A 11 -2.58 -12.26 0.26
C LYS A 11 -3.51 -13.47 0.38
N ARG A 12 -4.83 -13.32 0.14
CA ARG A 12 -5.76 -14.45 0.11
C ARG A 12 -5.42 -15.45 -0.99
N VAL A 13 -5.12 -14.96 -2.20
CA VAL A 13 -4.63 -15.80 -3.30
C VAL A 13 -3.38 -16.56 -2.91
N MET A 14 -2.40 -15.88 -2.29
CA MET A 14 -1.17 -16.52 -1.82
C MET A 14 -1.40 -17.59 -0.74
N ILE A 15 -2.39 -17.39 0.14
CA ILE A 15 -2.77 -18.39 1.15
C ILE A 15 -3.33 -19.65 0.48
N VAL A 16 -4.25 -19.50 -0.48
CA VAL A 16 -4.82 -20.62 -1.24
C VAL A 16 -3.71 -21.37 -2.00
N LEU A 17 -2.84 -20.66 -2.73
CA LEU A 17 -1.78 -21.29 -3.53
C LEU A 17 -0.70 -21.99 -2.68
N SER A 18 -0.45 -21.51 -1.46
CA SER A 18 0.55 -22.12 -0.57
C SER A 18 -0.05 -23.15 0.38
N GLU A 19 -1.38 -23.29 0.42
CA GLU A 19 -2.11 -24.13 1.37
C GLU A 19 -1.69 -23.89 2.83
N SER A 20 -1.25 -22.66 3.14
CA SER A 20 -0.57 -22.33 4.40
C SER A 20 -1.52 -22.12 5.58
N LEU A 21 -2.81 -22.00 5.31
CA LEU A 21 -3.87 -21.85 6.29
C LEU A 21 -4.91 -22.95 6.07
N LEU A 22 -5.31 -23.59 7.16
CA LEU A 22 -6.28 -24.68 7.17
C LEU A 22 -7.56 -24.23 7.88
N ASP A 23 -8.69 -24.70 7.40
CA ASP A 23 -9.98 -24.69 8.09
C ASP A 23 -10.38 -26.13 8.37
N GLN A 24 -10.56 -26.47 9.65
CA GLN A 24 -10.88 -27.85 10.08
C GLN A 24 -9.94 -28.93 9.50
N GLY A 25 -8.65 -28.59 9.33
CA GLY A 25 -7.63 -29.49 8.77
C GLY A 25 -7.56 -29.52 7.24
N VAL A 26 -8.40 -28.76 6.54
CA VAL A 26 -8.44 -28.70 5.06
C VAL A 26 -7.95 -27.33 4.57
N PRO A 27 -7.11 -27.25 3.52
CA PRO A 27 -6.69 -25.97 2.95
C PRO A 27 -7.86 -25.20 2.34
N TYR A 28 -7.83 -23.87 2.49
CA TYR A 28 -8.78 -22.99 1.80
C TYR A 28 -8.66 -23.12 0.27
N ARG A 29 -9.79 -23.24 -0.42
CA ARG A 29 -9.86 -23.30 -1.89
C ARG A 29 -10.31 -22.00 -2.54
N ASN A 30 -11.22 -21.28 -1.89
CA ASN A 30 -11.71 -19.99 -2.37
C ASN A 30 -11.08 -18.85 -1.56
N PRO A 31 -10.40 -17.88 -2.20
CA PRO A 31 -9.77 -16.79 -1.47
C PRO A 31 -10.75 -15.92 -0.68
N LEU A 32 -12.03 -15.84 -1.07
CA LEU A 32 -13.05 -15.06 -0.37
C LEU A 32 -13.46 -15.64 0.98
N ASP A 33 -13.29 -16.95 1.16
CA ASP A 33 -13.67 -17.64 2.41
C ASP A 33 -12.67 -17.36 3.53
N ILE A 34 -11.48 -16.82 3.21
CA ILE A 34 -10.44 -16.50 4.19
C ILE A 34 -10.79 -15.19 4.93
N PRO A 35 -11.01 -15.23 6.26
CA PRO A 35 -11.34 -14.05 7.06
C PRO A 35 -10.19 -13.02 7.09
N ARG A 36 -10.53 -11.73 7.14
CA ARG A 36 -9.57 -10.62 6.97
C ARG A 36 -8.50 -10.59 8.07
N GLU A 37 -8.87 -10.93 9.28
CA GLU A 37 -8.03 -11.06 10.46
C GLU A 37 -6.88 -12.05 10.25
N HIS A 38 -7.11 -13.13 9.51
CA HIS A 38 -6.07 -14.13 9.19
C HIS A 38 -5.19 -13.70 8.02
N VAL A 39 -5.71 -12.87 7.10
CA VAL A 39 -4.97 -12.40 5.92
C VAL A 39 -3.76 -11.53 6.32
N HIS A 40 -3.92 -10.71 7.35
CA HIS A 40 -2.88 -9.79 7.81
C HIS A 40 -2.01 -10.37 8.93
N ASN A 41 -2.28 -11.60 9.38
CA ASN A 41 -1.42 -12.29 10.35
C ASN A 41 -0.02 -12.45 9.74
N THR A 42 0.98 -11.95 10.47
CA THR A 42 2.36 -11.93 9.99
C THR A 42 2.88 -13.33 9.73
N SER A 43 2.45 -14.35 10.48
CA SER A 43 2.92 -15.75 10.38
C SER A 43 2.51 -16.46 9.09
N THR A 44 1.38 -16.07 8.48
CA THR A 44 0.77 -16.78 7.34
C THR A 44 1.60 -16.73 6.05
N HIS A 45 2.40 -15.67 5.88
CA HIS A 45 3.20 -15.46 4.66
C HIS A 45 4.68 -15.68 4.93
N LEU A 46 5.34 -16.53 4.13
CA LEU A 46 6.79 -16.70 4.21
C LEU A 46 7.51 -15.57 3.46
N THR A 47 8.06 -14.62 4.21
CA THR A 47 8.74 -13.42 3.68
C THR A 47 10.24 -13.48 3.92
N PHE A 48 11.04 -12.81 3.08
CA PHE A 48 12.51 -12.84 3.18
C PHE A 48 13.07 -12.35 4.52
N ASN A 49 12.43 -11.39 5.20
CA ASN A 49 12.83 -10.98 6.56
C ASN A 49 12.75 -12.11 7.59
N LYS A 50 11.96 -13.16 7.34
CA LYS A 50 11.87 -14.35 8.21
C LYS A 50 12.88 -15.42 7.85
N PHE A 51 13.53 -15.34 6.68
CA PHE A 51 14.44 -16.38 6.24
C PHE A 51 15.57 -16.56 7.22
N TRP A 52 16.13 -15.46 7.74
CA TRP A 52 17.19 -15.51 8.74
C TRP A 52 16.83 -16.40 9.94
N ARG A 53 15.64 -16.19 10.52
CA ARG A 53 15.17 -16.98 11.66
C ARG A 53 14.92 -18.46 11.31
N ARG A 54 14.54 -18.76 10.06
CA ARG A 54 14.17 -20.12 9.64
C ARG A 54 15.33 -20.95 9.07
N TYR A 55 16.28 -20.30 8.41
CA TYR A 55 17.31 -20.95 7.61
C TYR A 55 18.74 -20.53 8.00
N GLY A 56 18.90 -19.59 8.94
CA GLY A 56 20.20 -19.14 9.45
C GLY A 56 21.14 -18.72 8.31
N LYS A 57 22.37 -19.26 8.31
CA LYS A 57 23.40 -18.96 7.31
C LYS A 57 22.98 -19.23 5.85
N PHE A 58 22.02 -20.13 5.62
CA PHE A 58 21.55 -20.46 4.26
C PHE A 58 20.56 -19.44 3.68
N SER A 59 20.09 -18.48 4.49
CA SER A 59 19.05 -17.52 4.10
C SER A 59 19.38 -16.76 2.83
N ARG A 60 20.59 -16.20 2.72
CA ARG A 60 21.01 -15.40 1.55
C ARG A 60 21.05 -16.24 0.27
N HIS A 61 21.53 -17.48 0.37
CA HIS A 61 21.59 -18.41 -0.74
C HIS A 61 20.17 -18.77 -1.23
N LEU A 62 19.26 -19.11 -0.32
CA LEU A 62 17.87 -19.43 -0.64
C LEU A 62 17.11 -18.23 -1.22
N MET A 63 17.33 -17.02 -0.70
CA MET A 63 16.77 -15.79 -1.26
C MET A 63 17.21 -15.60 -2.71
N LYS A 64 18.52 -15.76 -3.00
CA LYS A 64 19.07 -15.65 -4.36
C LYS A 64 18.46 -16.69 -5.30
N ILE A 65 18.30 -17.94 -4.84
CA ILE A 65 17.65 -19.00 -5.64
C ILE A 65 16.20 -18.61 -5.94
N LYS A 66 15.43 -18.15 -4.95
CA LYS A 66 14.04 -17.76 -5.16
C LYS A 66 13.92 -16.57 -6.12
N LEU A 67 14.74 -15.54 -5.94
CA LEU A 67 14.77 -14.40 -6.87
C LEU A 67 15.12 -14.80 -8.30
N LYS A 68 15.98 -15.81 -8.50
CA LYS A 68 16.36 -16.31 -9.82
C LYS A 68 15.31 -17.22 -10.45
N LYS A 69 14.61 -18.04 -9.66
CA LYS A 69 13.78 -19.15 -10.18
C LYS A 69 12.26 -18.90 -10.11
N TYR A 70 11.80 -18.02 -9.23
CA TYR A 70 10.37 -17.83 -9.02
C TYR A 70 9.87 -16.71 -9.92
N THR A 71 8.62 -16.81 -10.36
CA THR A 71 7.89 -15.69 -10.95
C THR A 71 7.71 -14.61 -9.91
N LYS A 72 8.11 -13.39 -10.24
CA LYS A 72 8.09 -12.20 -9.40
C LYS A 72 7.13 -11.23 -10.05
N PHE A 73 6.10 -10.83 -9.32
CA PHE A 73 5.19 -9.82 -9.81
C PHE A 73 5.02 -8.69 -8.81
N LEU A 74 4.61 -7.55 -9.34
CA LEU A 74 4.31 -6.34 -8.59
C LEU A 74 2.97 -5.80 -9.05
N PHE A 75 2.16 -5.31 -8.12
CA PHE A 75 1.03 -4.45 -8.45
C PHE A 75 1.32 -3.04 -7.96
N VAL A 76 1.01 -2.08 -8.82
CA VAL A 76 1.17 -0.66 -8.56
C VAL A 76 -0.18 0.05 -8.68
N ARG A 77 -0.20 1.34 -8.36
CA ARG A 77 -1.35 2.23 -8.53
C ARG A 77 -0.80 3.62 -8.78
N ASP A 78 -1.58 4.47 -9.43
CA ASP A 78 -1.29 5.89 -9.52
C ASP A 78 -0.81 6.43 -8.15
N PRO A 79 0.35 7.10 -8.08
CA PRO A 79 0.94 7.54 -6.81
C PRO A 79 0.02 8.46 -6.00
N PHE A 80 -0.70 9.39 -6.62
CA PHE A 80 -1.54 10.36 -5.94
C PHE A 80 -2.87 9.73 -5.51
N VAL A 81 -3.49 8.92 -6.36
CA VAL A 81 -4.68 8.12 -5.98
C VAL A 81 -4.35 7.17 -4.83
N ARG A 82 -3.12 6.61 -4.81
CA ARG A 82 -2.63 5.78 -3.71
C ARG A 82 -2.52 6.56 -2.39
N LEU A 83 -2.09 7.82 -2.42
CA LEU A 83 -2.04 8.69 -1.23
C LEU A 83 -3.44 9.00 -0.69
N ILE A 84 -4.40 9.31 -1.58
CA ILE A 84 -5.80 9.49 -1.17
C ILE A 84 -6.32 8.21 -0.52
N SER A 85 -6.09 7.05 -1.13
CA SER A 85 -6.50 5.76 -0.55
C SER A 85 -5.82 5.44 0.79
N ALA A 86 -4.56 5.85 0.96
CA ALA A 86 -3.83 5.75 2.22
C ALA A 86 -4.48 6.63 3.30
N PHE A 87 -4.68 7.92 3.00
CA PHE A 87 -5.28 8.88 3.92
C PHE A 87 -6.66 8.42 4.39
N ARG A 88 -7.57 8.14 3.44
CA ARG A 88 -8.93 7.68 3.71
C ARG A 88 -8.95 6.48 4.66
N SER A 89 -8.12 5.48 4.35
CA SER A 89 -8.08 4.26 5.15
C SER A 89 -7.46 4.42 6.53
N LYS A 90 -6.66 5.47 6.78
CA LYS A 90 -5.89 5.62 8.02
C LYS A 90 -6.39 6.72 8.93
N PHE A 91 -7.09 7.72 8.38
CA PHE A 91 -7.47 8.91 9.11
C PHE A 91 -8.96 9.29 9.00
N GLU A 92 -9.76 8.70 8.08
CA GLU A 92 -11.21 8.96 8.04
C GLU A 92 -12.00 8.11 9.05
N LEU A 93 -11.48 6.93 9.40
CA LEU A 93 -12.08 6.02 10.37
C LEU A 93 -11.20 5.93 11.62
N GLU A 94 -11.82 5.58 12.75
CA GLU A 94 -11.12 5.40 14.01
C GLU A 94 -9.99 4.37 13.89
N ASN A 95 -8.78 4.79 14.23
CA ASN A 95 -7.59 3.96 14.22
C ASN A 95 -6.60 4.46 15.28
N GLU A 96 -6.68 3.90 16.48
CA GLU A 96 -5.85 4.28 17.63
C GLU A 96 -4.35 4.29 17.32
N ASP A 97 -3.85 3.28 16.60
CA ASP A 97 -2.42 3.16 16.29
C ASP A 97 -1.95 4.29 15.36
N PHE A 98 -2.68 4.54 14.27
CA PHE A 98 -2.34 5.62 13.34
C PHE A 98 -2.59 7.00 13.93
N TYR A 99 -3.62 7.13 14.78
CA TYR A 99 -3.89 8.36 15.49
C TYR A 99 -2.71 8.76 16.38
N ARG A 100 -2.27 7.85 17.26
CA ARG A 100 -1.16 8.15 18.19
C ARG A 100 0.17 8.38 17.48
N ARG A 101 0.49 7.56 16.46
CA ARG A 101 1.80 7.61 15.79
C ARG A 101 1.92 8.73 14.76
N PHE A 102 0.83 9.10 14.09
CA PHE A 102 0.88 10.00 12.94
C PHE A 102 -0.06 11.19 13.09
N ALA A 103 -1.32 10.97 13.49
CA ALA A 103 -2.29 12.06 13.58
C ALA A 103 -1.92 13.09 14.66
N ILE A 104 -1.51 12.65 15.85
CA ILE A 104 -1.10 13.56 16.93
C ILE A 104 0.07 14.46 16.49
N PRO A 105 1.19 13.93 15.96
CA PRO A 105 2.24 14.77 15.40
C PRO A 105 1.78 15.72 14.31
N MET A 106 0.92 15.26 13.38
CA MET A 106 0.39 16.09 12.30
C MET A 106 -0.44 17.26 12.82
N LEU A 107 -1.38 16.99 13.73
CA LEU A 107 -2.25 18.00 14.33
C LEU A 107 -1.48 19.04 15.15
N LYS A 108 -0.42 18.60 15.85
CA LYS A 108 0.46 19.50 16.59
C LYS A 108 1.28 20.42 15.67
N LEU A 109 1.87 19.85 14.62
CA LEU A 109 2.84 20.56 13.78
C LEU A 109 2.19 21.41 12.69
N TYR A 110 1.06 20.99 12.14
CA TYR A 110 0.48 21.57 10.93
C TYR A 110 -0.90 22.22 11.17
N SER A 111 -1.52 21.95 12.31
CA SER A 111 -2.81 22.52 12.73
C SER A 111 -2.77 23.23 14.09
N ASN A 112 -1.60 23.35 14.73
CA ASN A 112 -1.39 24.06 16.00
C ASN A 112 -2.26 23.58 17.18
N HIS A 113 -2.73 22.33 17.17
CA HIS A 113 -3.45 21.77 18.31
C HIS A 113 -2.49 21.34 19.43
N THR A 114 -2.69 21.85 20.64
CA THR A 114 -1.80 21.57 21.79
C THR A 114 -2.36 20.49 22.72
N ASN A 115 -3.66 20.54 23.02
CA ASN A 115 -4.35 19.62 23.93
C ASN A 115 -5.13 18.56 23.13
N LEU A 116 -4.42 17.51 22.71
CA LEU A 116 -5.02 16.41 21.95
C LEU A 116 -5.38 15.23 22.89
N PRO A 117 -6.62 14.69 22.79
CA PRO A 117 -7.00 13.49 23.51
C PRO A 117 -6.11 12.29 23.18
N THR A 118 -6.02 11.33 24.10
CA THR A 118 -5.22 10.10 23.88
C THR A 118 -5.98 9.09 23.01
N SER A 119 -7.31 9.08 23.08
CA SER A 119 -8.16 8.24 22.24
C SER A 119 -8.56 8.96 20.95
N VAL A 120 -8.58 8.20 19.84
CA VAL A 120 -9.07 8.70 18.55
C VAL A 120 -10.57 9.02 18.59
N SER A 121 -11.35 8.28 19.38
CA SER A 121 -12.79 8.48 19.47
C SER A 121 -13.12 9.81 20.14
N GLU A 122 -12.44 10.14 21.25
CA GLU A 122 -12.54 11.45 21.91
C GLU A 122 -12.11 12.59 20.99
N ALA A 123 -10.98 12.43 20.29
CA ALA A 123 -10.49 13.41 19.32
C ALA A 123 -11.50 13.64 18.20
N PHE A 124 -12.08 12.57 17.64
CA PHE A 124 -13.09 12.65 16.59
C PHE A 124 -14.38 13.31 17.08
N GLY A 125 -14.82 13.01 18.30
CA GLY A 125 -15.96 13.64 18.95
C GLY A 125 -15.76 15.14 19.18
N ALA A 126 -14.52 15.57 19.41
CA ALA A 126 -14.13 16.97 19.53
C ALA A 126 -13.84 17.66 18.17
N GLY A 127 -14.01 16.96 17.04
CA GLY A 127 -13.71 17.49 15.70
C GLY A 127 -12.21 17.60 15.38
N LEU A 128 -11.33 17.05 16.21
CA LEU A 128 -9.88 17.05 16.05
C LEU A 128 -9.45 15.94 15.09
N LYS A 129 -9.64 16.17 13.79
CA LYS A 129 -9.31 15.24 12.71
C LYS A 129 -8.22 15.81 11.81
N VAL A 130 -7.26 14.96 11.45
CA VAL A 130 -6.22 15.30 10.46
C VAL A 130 -6.90 15.61 9.14
N SER A 131 -6.56 16.73 8.52
CA SER A 131 -6.99 17.05 7.16
C SER A 131 -6.03 16.46 6.13
N PHE A 132 -6.48 16.36 4.87
CA PHE A 132 -5.58 15.95 3.79
C PHE A 132 -4.41 16.93 3.63
N SER A 133 -4.63 18.23 3.91
CA SER A 133 -3.58 19.24 3.87
C SER A 133 -2.49 18.99 4.92
N ASP A 134 -2.86 18.63 6.15
CA ASP A 134 -1.89 18.23 7.20
C ASP A 134 -1.07 17.01 6.77
N PHE A 135 -1.73 16.05 6.12
CA PHE A 135 -1.07 14.87 5.59
C PHE A 135 -0.08 15.20 4.46
N ILE A 136 -0.44 16.10 3.53
CA ILE A 136 0.49 16.56 2.50
C ILE A 136 1.67 17.32 3.12
N GLN A 137 1.43 18.23 4.06
CA GLN A 137 2.52 18.93 4.76
C GLN A 137 3.46 17.96 5.46
N TYR A 138 2.93 16.93 6.11
CA TYR A 138 3.74 15.87 6.71
C TYR A 138 4.66 15.18 5.71
N LEU A 139 4.19 14.92 4.48
CA LEU A 139 5.00 14.28 3.44
C LEU A 139 6.06 15.23 2.86
N LEU A 140 5.76 16.53 2.82
CA LEU A 140 6.67 17.55 2.28
C LEU A 140 7.68 18.08 3.29
N ASP A 141 7.44 17.88 4.59
CA ASP A 141 8.38 18.27 5.63
C ASP A 141 9.62 17.34 5.63
N PRO A 142 10.82 17.84 5.28
CA PRO A 142 12.02 17.01 5.19
C PRO A 142 12.45 16.42 6.55
N ARG A 143 11.94 16.95 7.67
CA ARG A 143 12.22 16.42 9.01
C ARG A 143 11.56 15.06 9.23
N THR A 144 10.38 14.83 8.64
CA THR A 144 9.61 13.61 8.89
C THR A 144 10.33 12.38 8.34
N GLU A 145 10.84 12.46 7.10
CA GLU A 145 11.60 11.37 6.47
C GLU A 145 13.02 11.22 7.05
N LYS A 146 13.62 12.29 7.58
CA LYS A 146 14.90 12.21 8.32
C LYS A 146 14.78 11.45 9.64
N MET A 147 13.66 11.58 10.35
CA MET A 147 13.45 10.89 11.62
C MET A 147 13.21 9.39 11.45
N ALA A 148 12.38 9.02 10.47
CA ALA A 148 12.10 7.63 10.15
C ALA A 148 11.65 7.49 8.69
N PRO A 149 11.91 6.34 8.04
CA PRO A 149 11.35 6.06 6.73
C PRO A 149 9.83 6.17 6.75
N PHE A 150 9.24 6.71 5.68
CA PHE A 150 7.79 6.74 5.54
C PHE A 150 7.14 5.37 5.72
N ASN A 151 5.94 5.40 6.32
CA ASN A 151 5.11 4.21 6.46
C ASN A 151 4.82 3.61 5.08
N GLU A 152 4.79 2.28 4.99
CA GLU A 152 4.54 1.54 3.75
C GLU A 152 3.27 1.96 2.99
N HIS A 153 2.27 2.54 3.67
CA HIS A 153 1.04 2.99 3.04
C HIS A 153 1.21 4.21 2.12
N TRP A 154 2.19 5.07 2.40
CA TRP A 154 2.49 6.25 1.59
C TRP A 154 3.92 6.28 1.06
N ARG A 155 4.84 5.45 1.55
CA ARG A 155 6.19 5.37 0.96
C ARG A 155 6.15 5.05 -0.53
N GLN A 156 7.05 5.63 -1.32
CA GLN A 156 7.14 5.40 -2.76
C GLN A 156 7.33 3.92 -3.07
N VAL A 157 6.65 3.43 -4.11
CA VAL A 157 6.66 2.03 -4.53
C VAL A 157 8.06 1.59 -4.95
N TYR A 158 8.80 2.43 -5.68
CA TYR A 158 10.16 2.12 -6.10
C TYR A 158 11.10 1.91 -4.90
N ARG A 159 10.87 2.63 -3.79
CA ARG A 159 11.61 2.43 -2.53
C ARG A 159 11.17 1.20 -1.75
N LEU A 160 9.93 0.74 -1.92
CA LEU A 160 9.39 -0.45 -1.25
C LEU A 160 9.77 -1.76 -1.96
N CYS A 161 9.89 -1.70 -3.28
CA CYS A 161 9.95 -2.89 -4.13
C CYS A 161 11.23 -2.98 -4.96
N HIS A 162 12.03 -1.92 -5.02
CA HIS A 162 13.34 -1.93 -5.67
C HIS A 162 13.31 -2.52 -7.10
N PRO A 163 12.45 -2.01 -8.01
CA PRO A 163 12.33 -2.54 -9.37
C PRO A 163 13.64 -2.45 -10.17
N CYS A 164 14.58 -1.58 -9.78
CA CYS A 164 15.92 -1.52 -10.40
C CYS A 164 16.87 -2.65 -9.94
N GLN A 165 16.51 -3.41 -8.90
CA GLN A 165 17.31 -4.51 -8.35
C GLN A 165 16.62 -5.87 -8.46
N ILE A 166 15.31 -5.88 -8.75
CA ILE A 166 14.49 -7.06 -8.87
C ILE A 166 13.86 -7.06 -10.25
N ASP A 167 14.25 -8.04 -11.08
CA ASP A 167 13.72 -8.23 -12.43
C ASP A 167 12.30 -8.81 -12.37
N TYR A 168 11.29 -7.96 -12.16
CA TYR A 168 9.89 -8.39 -12.12
C TYR A 168 9.44 -8.97 -13.47
N ASP A 169 8.84 -10.16 -13.44
CA ASP A 169 8.31 -10.84 -14.62
C ASP A 169 6.93 -10.30 -15.02
N PHE A 170 6.23 -9.63 -14.10
CA PHE A 170 4.94 -8.99 -14.35
C PHE A 170 4.73 -7.77 -13.45
N ILE A 171 4.27 -6.66 -14.03
CA ILE A 171 3.84 -5.47 -13.28
C ILE A 171 2.42 -5.12 -13.70
N GLY A 172 1.46 -5.35 -12.81
CA GLY A 172 0.06 -4.99 -12.99
C GLY A 172 -0.28 -3.65 -12.34
N LYS A 173 -1.40 -3.06 -12.74
CA LYS A 173 -1.94 -1.82 -12.19
C LYS A 173 -3.25 -2.07 -11.46
N LEU A 174 -3.58 -1.23 -10.49
CA LEU A 174 -4.85 -1.36 -9.77
C LEU A 174 -6.03 -0.88 -10.63
N GLU A 175 -5.76 0.05 -11.52
CA GLU A 175 -6.68 0.63 -12.48
C GLU A 175 -7.24 -0.46 -13.41
N THR A 176 -6.41 -1.43 -13.80
CA THR A 176 -6.72 -2.61 -14.63
C THR A 176 -6.65 -3.92 -13.82
N LEU A 177 -6.95 -3.86 -12.52
CA LEU A 177 -6.72 -4.98 -11.59
C LEU A 177 -7.38 -6.29 -12.03
N ASP A 178 -8.62 -6.22 -12.50
CA ASP A 178 -9.42 -7.42 -12.77
C ASP A 178 -8.83 -8.16 -13.98
N GLU A 179 -8.44 -7.43 -15.03
CA GLU A 179 -7.75 -7.95 -16.23
C GLU A 179 -6.33 -8.43 -15.91
N ASP A 180 -5.53 -7.59 -15.24
CA ASP A 180 -4.13 -7.88 -14.92
C ASP A 180 -4.01 -9.08 -13.98
N ALA A 181 -4.91 -9.21 -13.00
CA ALA A 181 -4.94 -10.34 -12.09
C ALA A 181 -5.33 -11.63 -12.82
N ALA A 182 -6.33 -11.58 -13.71
CA ALA A 182 -6.74 -12.73 -14.49
C ALA A 182 -5.59 -13.21 -15.41
N TYR A 183 -4.94 -12.29 -16.11
CA TYR A 183 -3.79 -12.60 -16.96
C TYR A 183 -2.61 -13.16 -16.17
N LEU A 184 -2.28 -12.59 -15.01
CA LEU A 184 -1.22 -13.12 -14.15
C LEU A 184 -1.52 -14.56 -13.69
N LEU A 185 -2.76 -14.88 -13.31
CA LEU A 185 -3.13 -16.25 -12.91
C LEU A 185 -3.00 -17.24 -14.06
N GLN A 186 -3.28 -16.82 -15.31
CA GLN A 186 -3.04 -17.63 -16.51
C GLN A 186 -1.54 -17.83 -16.77
N LEU A 187 -0.73 -16.77 -16.64
CA LEU A 187 0.73 -16.84 -16.78
C LEU A 187 1.35 -17.83 -15.76
N LEU A 188 0.81 -17.84 -14.54
CA LEU A 188 1.19 -18.76 -13.47
C LEU A 188 0.58 -20.17 -13.63
N LYS A 189 -0.31 -20.38 -14.61
CA LYS A 189 -1.04 -21.64 -14.87
C LYS A 189 -1.88 -22.13 -13.68
N VAL A 190 -2.46 -21.18 -12.93
CA VAL A 190 -3.30 -21.44 -11.75
C VAL A 190 -4.72 -20.87 -11.91
N ASP A 191 -5.07 -20.35 -13.08
CA ASP A 191 -6.38 -19.81 -13.43
C ASP A 191 -7.52 -20.84 -13.35
N ARG A 192 -7.18 -22.13 -13.44
CA ARG A 192 -8.14 -23.24 -13.20
C ARG A 192 -8.29 -23.60 -11.73
N LEU A 193 -7.35 -23.22 -10.87
CA LEU A 193 -7.36 -23.55 -9.44
C LEU A 193 -8.15 -22.52 -8.62
N LEU A 194 -8.03 -21.24 -8.98
CA LEU A 194 -8.71 -20.15 -8.29
C LEU A 194 -8.93 -18.97 -9.23
N ARG A 195 -9.87 -18.09 -8.86
CA ARG A 195 -10.07 -16.78 -9.47
C ARG A 195 -9.66 -15.68 -8.53
N PHE A 196 -9.20 -14.56 -9.07
CA PHE A 196 -8.90 -13.39 -8.27
C PHE A 196 -10.21 -12.81 -7.68
N PRO A 197 -10.25 -12.48 -6.38
CA PRO A 197 -11.46 -11.92 -5.78
C PRO A 197 -11.83 -10.58 -6.41
N PRO A 198 -13.10 -10.38 -6.80
CA PRO A 198 -13.55 -9.15 -7.42
C PRO A 198 -13.31 -7.93 -6.53
N SER A 199 -12.94 -6.80 -7.14
CA SER A 199 -12.71 -5.53 -6.43
C SER A 199 -13.80 -4.49 -6.74
N TYR A 200 -15.06 -4.81 -6.42
CA TYR A 200 -16.20 -3.97 -6.88
C TYR A 200 -16.69 -2.91 -5.91
N ARG A 201 -16.14 -2.78 -4.69
CA ARG A 201 -16.69 -1.83 -3.70
C ARG A 201 -15.64 -0.86 -3.17
N ASN A 202 -15.89 0.44 -3.33
CA ASN A 202 -15.18 1.57 -2.72
C ASN A 202 -13.71 1.77 -3.14
N ARG A 203 -13.33 1.46 -4.39
CA ARG A 203 -12.02 1.89 -4.93
C ARG A 203 -11.99 3.42 -5.01
N THR A 204 -10.97 4.05 -4.42
CA THR A 204 -10.69 5.47 -4.71
C THR A 204 -10.51 5.62 -6.23
N ALA A 205 -11.36 6.42 -6.87
CA ALA A 205 -11.28 6.61 -8.32
C ALA A 205 -10.21 7.65 -8.64
N SER A 206 -9.58 7.54 -9.82
CA SER A 206 -8.64 8.56 -10.30
C SER A 206 -9.33 9.92 -10.51
N SER A 207 -10.63 9.92 -10.82
CA SER A 207 -11.43 11.15 -10.91
C SER A 207 -11.50 11.96 -9.62
N TRP A 208 -11.09 11.41 -8.47
CA TRP A 208 -11.13 12.12 -7.20
C TRP A 208 -9.92 13.02 -6.97
N GLU A 209 -8.88 12.90 -7.80
CA GLU A 209 -7.66 13.68 -7.60
C GLU A 209 -7.92 15.18 -7.66
N ASP A 210 -8.70 15.65 -8.63
CA ASP A 210 -9.05 17.07 -8.76
C ASP A 210 -9.70 17.60 -7.48
N ASP A 211 -10.67 16.88 -6.91
CA ASP A 211 -11.37 17.28 -5.70
C ASP A 211 -10.46 17.29 -4.46
N TRP A 212 -9.66 16.24 -4.29
CA TRP A 212 -8.77 16.10 -3.13
C TRP A 212 -7.62 17.10 -3.16
N PHE A 213 -7.12 17.43 -4.35
CA PHE A 213 -6.02 18.36 -4.55
C PHE A 213 -6.46 19.81 -4.81
N ALA A 214 -7.77 20.08 -4.96
CA ALA A 214 -8.31 21.42 -5.23
C ALA A 214 -7.86 22.48 -4.22
N LYS A 215 -7.78 22.10 -2.94
CA LYS A 215 -7.38 23.00 -1.83
C LYS A 215 -5.89 22.95 -1.51
N ILE A 216 -5.11 22.12 -2.21
CA ILE A 216 -3.66 22.00 -1.98
C ILE A 216 -2.92 23.04 -2.83
N PRO A 217 -2.06 23.89 -2.23
CA PRO A 217 -1.30 24.89 -2.98
C PRO A 217 -0.53 24.29 -4.16
N LEU A 218 -0.45 25.01 -5.27
CA LEU A 218 0.24 24.56 -6.48
C LEU A 218 1.70 24.14 -6.20
N ALA A 219 2.43 24.96 -5.45
CA ALA A 219 3.81 24.67 -5.06
C ALA A 219 3.93 23.36 -4.29
N TRP A 220 2.96 23.02 -3.44
CA TRP A 220 2.96 21.77 -2.69
C TRP A 220 2.67 20.57 -3.60
N ARG A 221 1.76 20.72 -4.57
CA ARG A 221 1.49 19.67 -5.58
C ARG A 221 2.72 19.38 -6.42
N GLN A 222 3.45 20.41 -6.85
CA GLN A 222 4.71 20.27 -7.60
C GLN A 222 5.80 19.59 -6.75
N GLN A 223 5.98 19.99 -5.48
CA GLN A 223 6.92 19.31 -4.57
C GLN A 223 6.52 17.86 -4.31
N LEU A 224 5.22 17.59 -4.14
CA LEU A 224 4.70 16.24 -3.95
C LEU A 224 4.93 15.39 -5.19
N TYR A 225 4.72 15.92 -6.39
CA TYR A 225 5.07 15.23 -7.62
C TYR A 225 6.55 14.87 -7.64
N LYS A 226 7.45 15.81 -7.33
CA LYS A 226 8.90 15.53 -7.25
C LYS A 226 9.23 14.44 -6.22
N LEU A 227 8.52 14.38 -5.11
CA LEU A 227 8.68 13.32 -4.11
C LEU A 227 8.28 11.91 -4.62
N TYR A 228 7.36 11.82 -5.58
CA TYR A 228 6.84 10.56 -6.16
C TYR A 228 7.18 10.37 -7.66
N GLU A 229 7.97 11.27 -8.26
CA GLU A 229 8.25 11.32 -9.70
C GLU A 229 8.77 9.98 -10.24
N ALA A 230 9.65 9.33 -9.47
CA ALA A 230 10.17 8.01 -9.83
C ALA A 230 9.06 6.94 -9.94
N ASP A 231 8.02 6.97 -9.11
CA ASP A 231 6.90 6.03 -9.25
C ASP A 231 6.08 6.34 -10.51
N PHE A 232 5.86 7.62 -10.83
CA PHE A 232 5.17 7.99 -12.07
C PHE A 232 5.93 7.48 -13.30
N VAL A 233 7.24 7.77 -13.37
CA VAL A 233 8.10 7.43 -14.51
C VAL A 233 8.30 5.93 -14.63
N LEU A 234 8.74 5.25 -13.56
CA LEU A 234 9.11 3.83 -13.61
C LEU A 234 7.92 2.91 -13.92
N PHE A 235 6.70 3.32 -13.55
CA PHE A 235 5.50 2.50 -13.74
C PHE A 235 4.58 3.04 -14.84
N GLY A 236 5.05 4.01 -15.63
CA GLY A 236 4.35 4.54 -16.79
C GLY A 236 2.98 5.13 -16.44
N TYR A 237 2.91 5.93 -15.38
CA TYR A 237 1.76 6.79 -15.11
C TYR A 237 1.96 8.15 -15.78
N PRO A 238 0.91 8.75 -16.37
CA PRO A 238 1.01 10.09 -16.91
C PRO A 238 1.34 11.08 -15.79
N LYS A 239 2.11 12.11 -16.12
CA LYS A 239 2.29 13.25 -15.22
C LYS A 239 0.93 13.94 -15.02
N PRO A 240 0.52 14.29 -13.80
CA PRO A 240 -0.80 14.86 -13.54
C PRO A 240 -0.83 16.36 -13.89
N GLU A 241 -0.75 16.69 -15.18
CA GLU A 241 -0.59 18.08 -15.67
C GLU A 241 -1.74 19.00 -15.21
N ASN A 242 -2.97 18.48 -15.13
CA ASN A 242 -4.13 19.18 -14.56
C ASN A 242 -3.89 19.68 -13.13
N LEU A 243 -3.16 18.92 -12.31
CA LEU A 243 -2.85 19.27 -10.93
C LEU A 243 -1.59 20.14 -10.81
N LEU A 244 -0.68 20.04 -11.76
CA LEU A 244 0.62 20.73 -11.74
C LEU A 244 0.62 22.04 -12.52
N LYS A 245 -0.37 22.28 -13.38
CA LYS A 245 -0.47 23.44 -14.28
C LYS A 245 0.81 23.67 -15.10
N ASP A 246 1.44 22.57 -15.50
CA ASP A 246 2.62 22.53 -16.35
C ASP A 246 2.24 22.23 -17.80
#